data_AF-A0A9D8S5C0-F1
#
_entry.id   AF-A0A9D8S5C0-F1
#
_cell.length_a   1.000
_cell.length_b   1.000
_cell.length_c   1.000
_cell.angle_alpha   90.00
_cell.angle_beta   90.00
_cell.angle_gamma   90.00
#
_symmetry.space_group_name_H-M   'P 1'
#
loop_
_entity.id
_entity.type
_entity.pdbx_description
1 polymer ?
#
loop_
_entity_poly.entity_id
_entity_poly.type
_entity_poly.pdbx_seq_one_letter_code
_entity_poly.pdbx_strand_id
1 'polypeptide(L)'
;MKLGIVGLPNVGKSTLFNALTNAGAQAANYAFCTIEPNIGVVAVPDKRLDALCEMYNPVKVTPATIEFVDIAGLVKGASKGEGLGNKFLSHIREVDAIIHVVRCFDNDDIMHVDGDVNPQRDIETINLELILSDAEILQRRIDRTTKAMKGDKTLAGELAILEKVREALDNGICARAVELTDDEKEVLDTVDLLTSKPVIYACNMSEEDFSSQIDTNARYNAVKAIAAEEGSQVLPICAELEAQIAELDKDEKEMFLSELGIETGGLDLLIERSYDLLGLMSYLTAGQPEVRAWTIKKGTKAPQAAGKIHSDFERGFIRAEVVSFDVLMECGSMAVAKEKGLVRSEGKEYVMQDGDIVLFRFNV
;
A
#
# COMPACT_ATOMS: atom_id res chain seq x y z
N MET A 1 -7.14 -1.37 -5.61
CA MET A 1 -6.42 -0.29 -4.93
C MET A 1 -4.97 -0.43 -5.33
N LYS A 2 -4.30 0.69 -5.59
CA LYS A 2 -3.01 0.77 -6.28
C LYS A 2 -1.99 1.51 -5.43
N LEU A 3 -0.74 1.03 -5.41
CA LEU A 3 0.40 1.76 -4.87
C LEU A 3 1.32 2.20 -6.00
N GLY A 4 1.67 3.48 -6.02
CA GLY A 4 2.64 4.03 -6.98
C GLY A 4 4.05 3.98 -6.43
N ILE A 5 4.96 3.33 -7.15
CA ILE A 5 6.38 3.33 -6.81
C ILE A 5 7.03 4.55 -7.47
N VAL A 6 7.56 5.45 -6.64
CA VAL A 6 8.24 6.68 -7.05
C VAL A 6 9.67 6.69 -6.55
N GLY A 7 10.52 7.49 -7.17
CA GLY A 7 11.91 7.67 -6.77
C GLY A 7 12.68 8.45 -7.82
N LEU A 8 13.81 9.03 -7.41
CA LEU A 8 14.73 9.67 -8.35
C LEU A 8 15.37 8.62 -9.29
N PRO A 9 15.97 9.04 -10.41
CA PRO A 9 16.77 8.14 -11.23
C PRO A 9 17.86 7.41 -10.41
N ASN A 10 18.14 6.16 -10.77
CA ASN A 10 19.22 5.35 -10.20
C ASN A 10 19.12 5.01 -8.69
N VAL A 11 17.91 5.06 -8.11
CA VAL A 11 17.69 4.65 -6.70
C VAL A 11 17.34 3.16 -6.52
N GLY A 12 17.22 2.40 -7.62
CA GLY A 12 16.82 0.99 -7.60
C GLY A 12 15.31 0.74 -7.80
N LYS A 13 14.55 1.77 -8.21
CA LYS A 13 13.10 1.69 -8.47
C LYS A 13 12.71 0.56 -9.43
N SER A 14 13.34 0.50 -10.60
CA SER A 14 13.03 -0.51 -11.62
C SER A 14 13.44 -1.91 -11.18
N THR A 15 14.56 -2.05 -10.46
CA THR A 15 14.99 -3.33 -9.87
C THR A 15 13.96 -3.83 -8.87
N LEU A 16 13.50 -2.96 -7.96
CA LEU A 16 12.45 -3.28 -6.99
C LEU A 16 11.13 -3.68 -7.65
N PHE A 17 10.68 -2.90 -8.65
CA PHE A 17 9.45 -3.20 -9.37
C PHE A 17 9.52 -4.55 -10.10
N ASN A 18 10.64 -4.83 -10.78
CA ASN A 18 10.83 -6.10 -11.47
C ASN A 18 10.82 -7.28 -10.49
N ALA A 19 11.50 -7.14 -9.35
CA ALA A 19 11.52 -8.17 -8.31
C ALA A 19 10.11 -8.43 -7.75
N LEU A 20 9.31 -7.37 -7.49
CA LEU A 20 7.89 -7.48 -7.12
C LEU A 20 7.06 -8.23 -8.18
N THR A 21 7.21 -7.88 -9.45
CA THR A 21 6.44 -8.52 -10.54
C THR A 21 6.84 -9.96 -10.80
N ASN A 22 8.13 -10.29 -10.63
CA ASN A 22 8.65 -11.65 -10.82
C ASN A 22 8.21 -12.56 -9.67
N ALA A 23 8.23 -12.06 -8.42
CA ALA A 23 7.75 -12.79 -7.25
C ALA A 23 6.23 -13.10 -7.31
N GLY A 24 5.45 -12.31 -8.06
CA GLY A 24 3.99 -12.41 -8.13
C GLY A 24 3.41 -13.10 -9.35
N ALA A 25 4.22 -13.55 -10.31
CA ALA A 25 3.90 -14.15 -11.62
C ALA A 25 2.40 -14.35 -12.00
N GLN A 26 1.66 -13.24 -12.10
CA GLN A 26 0.55 -13.03 -13.03
C GLN A 26 0.59 -11.57 -13.50
N ALA A 27 1.69 -11.19 -14.16
CA ALA A 27 1.71 -9.99 -14.98
C ALA A 27 0.67 -10.16 -16.10
N ALA A 28 -0.54 -9.64 -15.90
CA ALA A 28 -1.45 -9.40 -16.99
C ALA A 28 -0.84 -8.27 -17.83
N ASN A 29 -0.03 -8.64 -18.83
CA ASN A 29 0.49 -7.73 -19.82
C ASN A 29 -0.69 -7.13 -20.60
N TYR A 30 -1.23 -6.01 -20.13
CA TYR A 30 -2.03 -5.11 -20.98
C TYR A 30 -1.08 -4.35 -21.89
N ALA A 31 -0.55 -5.06 -22.88
CA ALA A 31 0.42 -4.52 -23.83
C ALA A 31 -0.31 -3.74 -24.94
N PHE A 32 -0.75 -2.51 -24.68
CA PHE A 32 -1.00 -1.55 -25.75
C PHE A 32 -0.65 -0.11 -25.32
N CYS A 33 0.38 0.43 -25.98
CA CYS A 33 0.82 1.83 -26.04
C CYS A 33 1.81 2.33 -24.94
N THR A 34 2.92 2.88 -25.43
CA THR A 34 4.15 3.36 -24.76
C THR A 34 3.98 4.59 -23.84
N ILE A 35 2.81 4.79 -23.25
CA ILE A 35 2.48 5.97 -22.41
C ILE A 35 1.95 5.57 -21.02
N GLU A 36 1.42 4.37 -20.85
CA GLU A 36 0.84 3.91 -19.58
C GLU A 36 1.91 3.36 -18.62
N PRO A 37 1.79 3.61 -17.30
CA PRO A 37 2.75 3.09 -16.32
C PRO A 37 2.68 1.56 -16.25
N ASN A 38 3.79 0.91 -15.92
CA ASN A 38 3.80 -0.55 -15.76
C ASN A 38 2.99 -0.91 -14.51
N ILE A 39 2.04 -1.84 -14.63
CA ILE A 39 1.23 -2.32 -13.51
C ILE A 39 1.58 -3.77 -13.21
N GLY A 40 1.95 -4.04 -11.96
CA GLY A 40 2.19 -5.37 -11.42
C GLY A 40 1.09 -5.77 -10.46
N VAL A 41 0.50 -6.95 -10.65
CA VAL A 41 -0.42 -7.55 -9.67
C VAL A 41 0.38 -8.58 -8.87
N VAL A 42 0.44 -8.41 -7.56
CA VAL A 42 1.24 -9.24 -6.67
C VAL A 42 0.35 -9.90 -5.63
N ALA A 43 0.59 -11.18 -5.36
CA ALA A 43 -0.10 -11.92 -4.30
C ALA A 43 0.40 -11.45 -2.94
N VAL A 44 -0.52 -11.26 -1.99
CA VAL A 44 -0.19 -10.95 -0.60
C VAL A 44 0.23 -12.25 0.08
N PRO A 45 1.47 -12.34 0.62
CA PRO A 45 1.90 -13.50 1.39
C PRO A 45 0.96 -13.73 2.58
N ASP A 46 0.43 -14.94 2.73
CA ASP A 46 -0.49 -15.26 3.81
C ASP A 46 -0.35 -16.74 4.24
N LYS A 47 0.37 -16.95 5.34
CA LYS A 47 0.61 -18.29 5.93
C LYS A 47 -0.69 -19.00 6.35
N ARG A 48 -1.79 -18.26 6.53
CA ARG A 48 -3.11 -18.83 6.85
C ARG A 48 -3.66 -19.65 5.69
N LEU A 49 -3.36 -19.26 4.46
CA LEU A 49 -3.77 -20.02 3.28
C LEU A 49 -3.06 -21.37 3.24
N ASP A 50 -1.76 -21.42 3.52
CA ASP A 50 -0.99 -22.67 3.56
C ASP A 50 -1.58 -23.65 4.58
N ALA A 51 -1.83 -23.19 5.81
CA ALA A 51 -2.43 -24.00 6.87
C ALA A 51 -3.84 -24.53 6.49
N LEU A 52 -4.65 -23.69 5.83
CA LEU A 52 -5.97 -24.11 5.34
C LEU A 52 -5.88 -25.09 4.17
N CYS A 53 -4.84 -24.98 3.34
CA CYS A 53 -4.59 -25.93 2.26
C CYS A 53 -4.23 -27.31 2.79
N GLU A 54 -3.38 -27.39 3.82
CA GLU A 54 -3.07 -28.64 4.51
C GLU A 54 -4.34 -29.28 5.12
N MET A 55 -5.22 -28.45 5.71
CA MET A 55 -6.45 -28.92 6.33
C MET A 55 -7.49 -29.44 5.33
N TYR A 56 -7.70 -28.73 4.22
CA TYR A 56 -8.82 -28.97 3.31
C TYR A 56 -8.45 -29.65 1.99
N ASN A 57 -7.17 -29.68 1.63
CA ASN A 57 -6.66 -30.18 0.35
C ASN A 57 -7.50 -29.66 -0.85
N PRO A 58 -7.61 -28.33 -1.02
CA PRO A 58 -8.44 -27.74 -2.06
C PRO A 58 -7.86 -28.04 -3.45
N VAL A 59 -8.71 -27.94 -4.47
CA VAL A 59 -8.29 -28.02 -5.88
C VAL A 59 -7.58 -26.74 -6.30
N LYS A 60 -7.94 -25.61 -5.68
CA LYS A 60 -7.45 -24.28 -6.03
C LYS A 60 -7.19 -23.44 -4.79
N VAL A 61 -6.13 -22.64 -4.83
CA VAL A 61 -5.81 -21.62 -3.83
C VAL A 61 -5.77 -20.27 -4.52
N THR A 62 -6.48 -19.28 -3.97
CA THR A 62 -6.51 -17.92 -4.51
C THR A 62 -6.11 -16.92 -3.42
N PRO A 63 -4.89 -16.37 -3.45
CA PRO A 63 -4.47 -15.36 -2.49
C PRO A 63 -5.16 -14.01 -2.74
N ALA A 64 -5.10 -13.13 -1.74
CA ALA A 64 -5.39 -11.72 -1.93
C ALA A 64 -4.33 -11.11 -2.86
N THR A 65 -4.70 -10.09 -3.63
CA THR A 65 -3.77 -9.39 -4.52
C THR A 65 -3.78 -7.90 -4.28
N ILE A 66 -2.66 -7.27 -4.63
CA ILE A 66 -2.43 -5.82 -4.57
C ILE A 66 -1.80 -5.37 -5.88
N GLU A 67 -2.10 -4.14 -6.30
CA GLU A 67 -1.58 -3.57 -7.54
C GLU A 67 -0.45 -2.58 -7.23
N PHE A 68 0.73 -2.79 -7.83
CA PHE A 68 1.83 -1.85 -7.83
C PHE A 68 1.95 -1.20 -9.20
N VAL A 69 2.21 0.10 -9.22
CA VAL A 69 2.32 0.90 -10.44
C VAL A 69 3.71 1.51 -10.48
N ASP A 70 4.49 1.20 -11.50
CA ASP A 70 5.79 1.83 -11.72
C ASP A 70 5.57 3.24 -12.29
N ILE A 71 5.72 4.25 -11.45
CA ILE A 71 5.59 5.63 -11.88
C ILE A 71 6.92 6.02 -12.54
N ALA A 72 6.84 6.54 -13.77
CA ALA A 72 8.00 7.01 -14.52
C ALA A 72 8.87 7.96 -13.68
N GLY A 73 10.19 7.94 -13.86
CA GLY A 73 11.09 8.77 -13.04
C GLY A 73 10.78 10.27 -13.16
N LEU A 74 10.80 10.97 -12.03
CA LEU A 74 10.62 12.42 -11.97
C LEU A 74 11.81 13.12 -12.64
N VAL A 75 11.52 14.10 -13.49
CA VAL A 75 12.49 15.12 -13.95
C VAL A 75 12.16 16.41 -13.21
N LYS A 76 13.17 17.06 -12.61
CA LYS A 76 13.00 18.35 -11.91
C LYS A 76 12.22 19.35 -12.78
N GLY A 77 11.27 20.09 -12.20
CA GLY A 77 10.41 21.05 -12.89
C GLY A 77 9.05 20.50 -13.32
N ALA A 78 8.58 19.41 -12.70
CA ALA A 78 7.35 18.74 -13.11
C ALA A 78 6.08 19.58 -12.92
N SER A 79 6.06 20.38 -11.86
CA SER A 79 4.99 21.33 -11.53
C SER A 79 4.89 22.53 -12.49
N LYS A 80 5.93 22.85 -13.25
CA LYS A 80 5.95 24.03 -14.15
C LYS A 80 5.28 23.80 -15.51
N GLY A 81 4.67 22.63 -15.72
CA GLY A 81 3.82 22.35 -16.87
C GLY A 81 4.54 21.99 -18.18
N GLU A 82 5.86 21.81 -18.15
CA GLU A 82 6.64 21.39 -19.32
C GLU A 82 6.88 19.86 -19.34
N GLY A 83 6.38 19.17 -20.37
CA GLY A 83 6.83 17.81 -20.71
C GLY A 83 6.41 16.69 -19.76
N LEU A 84 7.37 15.80 -19.42
CA LEU A 84 7.13 14.52 -18.73
C LEU A 84 6.62 14.67 -17.28
N GLY A 85 6.80 15.83 -16.64
CA GLY A 85 6.45 16.01 -15.24
C GLY A 85 4.95 16.05 -14.94
N ASN A 86 4.13 16.59 -15.84
CA ASN A 86 2.67 16.52 -15.70
C ASN A 86 2.16 15.07 -15.77
N LYS A 87 2.82 14.20 -16.56
CA LYS A 87 2.47 12.77 -16.63
C LYS A 87 2.84 12.03 -15.35
N PHE A 88 3.97 12.38 -14.74
CA PHE A 88 4.34 11.87 -13.41
C PHE A 88 3.24 12.17 -12.39
N LEU A 89 2.84 13.45 -12.28
CA LEU A 89 1.80 13.87 -11.34
C LEU A 89 0.45 13.22 -11.64
N SER A 90 0.06 13.07 -12.91
CA SER A 90 -1.21 12.40 -13.27
C SER A 90 -1.22 10.92 -12.86
N HIS A 91 -0.12 10.19 -13.06
CA HIS A 91 -0.07 8.78 -12.63
C HIS A 91 -0.10 8.63 -11.11
N ILE A 92 0.47 9.59 -10.36
CA ILE A 92 0.36 9.57 -8.88
C ILE A 92 -1.08 9.84 -8.43
N ARG A 93 -1.86 10.66 -9.15
CA ARG A 93 -3.28 10.85 -8.83
C ARG A 93 -4.08 9.55 -8.90
N GLU A 94 -3.70 8.65 -9.81
CA GLU A 94 -4.39 7.37 -10.03
C GLU A 94 -4.06 6.29 -9.00
N VAL A 95 -3.13 6.54 -8.08
CA VAL A 95 -2.79 5.60 -7.01
C VAL A 95 -3.37 6.04 -5.67
N ASP A 96 -3.58 5.07 -4.79
CA ASP A 96 -4.15 5.27 -3.45
C ASP A 96 -3.05 5.58 -2.41
N ALA A 97 -1.83 5.08 -2.63
CA ALA A 97 -0.68 5.28 -1.77
C ALA A 97 0.63 5.32 -2.57
N ILE A 98 1.71 5.78 -1.94
CA ILE A 98 3.01 5.96 -2.57
C ILE A 98 4.07 5.10 -1.86
N ILE A 99 4.86 4.36 -2.63
CA ILE A 99 6.12 3.78 -2.17
C ILE A 99 7.23 4.64 -2.73
N HIS A 100 7.88 5.41 -1.87
CA HIS A 100 9.00 6.24 -2.24
C HIS A 100 10.29 5.45 -2.04
N VAL A 101 10.93 5.04 -3.13
CA VAL A 101 12.24 4.39 -3.10
C VAL A 101 13.31 5.46 -2.89
N VAL A 102 14.12 5.29 -1.84
CA VAL A 102 15.14 6.24 -1.41
C VAL A 102 16.48 5.53 -1.35
N ARG A 103 17.50 6.07 -2.01
CA ARG A 103 18.84 5.46 -2.05
C ARG A 103 19.57 5.70 -0.72
N CYS A 104 19.90 4.62 -0.02
CA CYS A 104 20.62 4.62 1.25
C CYS A 104 21.99 3.93 1.19
N PHE A 105 22.52 3.68 -0.02
CA PHE A 105 23.83 3.07 -0.26
C PHE A 105 24.69 3.91 -1.21
N ASP A 106 26.01 3.81 -1.05
CA ASP A 106 26.99 4.32 -2.02
C ASP A 106 27.39 3.22 -2.99
N ASN A 107 27.64 3.62 -4.23
CA ASN A 107 28.22 2.75 -5.26
C ASN A 107 28.86 3.66 -6.31
N ASP A 108 30.18 3.54 -6.47
CA ASP A 108 31.00 4.38 -7.36
C ASP A 108 30.64 4.21 -8.85
N ASP A 109 30.04 3.08 -9.21
CA ASP A 109 29.58 2.79 -10.58
C ASP A 109 28.18 3.39 -10.86
N ILE A 110 27.49 3.89 -9.84
CA ILE A 110 26.12 4.42 -9.96
C ILE A 110 26.09 5.90 -9.62
N MET A 111 26.10 6.74 -10.66
CA MET A 111 26.02 8.19 -10.54
C MET A 111 24.65 8.65 -9.99
N HIS A 112 24.70 9.50 -8.96
CA HIS A 112 23.53 10.22 -8.46
C HIS A 112 23.26 11.48 -9.32
N VAL A 113 21.99 11.84 -9.49
CA VAL A 113 21.58 12.98 -10.35
C VAL A 113 22.19 14.32 -9.92
N ASP A 114 22.45 14.48 -8.62
CA ASP A 114 23.04 15.68 -8.02
C ASP A 114 24.50 15.46 -7.57
N GLY A 115 25.13 14.34 -7.97
CA GLY A 115 26.56 14.06 -7.73
C GLY A 115 26.89 13.33 -6.43
N ASP A 116 26.12 13.53 -5.35
CA ASP A 116 26.24 12.82 -4.07
C ASP A 116 24.89 12.20 -3.64
N VAL A 117 24.94 11.15 -2.83
CA VAL A 117 23.73 10.47 -2.30
C VAL A 117 23.27 11.17 -1.02
N ASN A 118 22.11 11.83 -1.08
CA ASN A 118 21.51 12.53 0.05
C ASN A 118 19.99 12.25 0.13
N PRO A 119 19.57 11.26 0.94
CA PRO A 119 18.16 10.87 1.08
C PRO A 119 17.22 12.03 1.40
N GLN A 120 17.64 12.94 2.28
CA GLN A 120 16.81 14.06 2.70
C GLN A 120 16.52 15.00 1.53
N ARG A 121 17.57 15.40 0.80
CA ARG A 121 17.42 16.25 -0.40
C ARG A 121 16.55 15.56 -1.46
N ASP A 122 16.70 14.25 -1.62
CA ASP A 122 15.99 13.48 -2.64
C ASP A 122 14.50 13.41 -2.32
N ILE A 123 14.14 13.18 -1.05
CA ILE A 123 12.76 13.23 -0.55
C ILE A 123 12.18 14.64 -0.70
N GLU A 124 12.91 15.67 -0.26
CA GLU A 124 12.50 17.07 -0.39
C GLU A 124 12.22 17.45 -1.85
N THR A 125 13.03 16.96 -2.79
CA THR A 125 12.87 17.22 -4.22
C THR A 125 11.53 16.70 -4.75
N ILE A 126 11.17 15.45 -4.40
CA ILE A 126 9.89 14.88 -4.84
C ILE A 126 8.73 15.55 -4.11
N ASN A 127 8.81 15.71 -2.79
CA ASN A 127 7.77 16.34 -1.99
C ASN A 127 7.46 17.76 -2.47
N LEU A 128 8.47 18.57 -2.80
CA LEU A 128 8.27 19.92 -3.30
C LEU A 128 7.47 19.94 -4.62
N GLU A 129 7.71 19.02 -5.54
CA GLU A 129 6.94 18.96 -6.79
C GLU A 129 5.47 18.58 -6.54
N LEU A 130 5.21 17.66 -5.59
CA LEU A 130 3.85 17.31 -5.18
C LEU A 130 3.15 18.50 -4.51
N ILE A 131 3.85 19.18 -3.59
CA ILE A 131 3.38 20.36 -2.86
C ILE A 131 3.01 21.48 -3.83
N LEU A 132 3.87 21.79 -4.80
CA LEU A 132 3.60 22.84 -5.79
C LEU A 132 2.33 22.52 -6.61
N SER A 133 2.15 21.25 -7.01
CA SER A 133 0.94 20.83 -7.73
C SER A 133 -0.32 20.98 -6.87
N ASP A 134 -0.26 20.55 -5.62
CA ASP A 134 -1.38 20.61 -4.69
C ASP A 134 -1.72 22.04 -4.28
N ALA A 135 -0.71 22.88 -4.10
CA ALA A 135 -0.86 24.29 -3.77
C ALA A 135 -1.75 24.97 -4.83
N GLU A 136 -1.46 24.79 -6.12
CA GLU A 136 -2.28 25.36 -7.20
C GLU A 136 -3.75 24.89 -7.16
N ILE A 137 -3.98 23.60 -6.90
CA ILE A 137 -5.33 23.04 -6.83
C ILE A 137 -6.08 23.60 -5.63
N LEU A 138 -5.41 23.64 -4.48
CA LEU A 138 -5.98 24.10 -3.23
C LEU A 138 -6.34 25.60 -3.30
N GLN A 139 -5.49 26.42 -3.94
CA GLN A 139 -5.80 27.83 -4.17
C GLN A 139 -7.08 28.01 -5.01
N ARG A 140 -7.24 27.25 -6.09
CA ARG A 140 -8.45 27.30 -6.92
C ARG A 140 -9.69 26.86 -6.14
N ARG A 141 -9.56 25.91 -5.21
CA ARG A 141 -10.64 25.48 -4.31
C ARG A 141 -10.99 26.59 -3.32
N ILE A 142 -10.00 27.17 -2.65
CA ILE A 142 -10.15 28.30 -1.71
C ILE A 142 -10.87 29.47 -2.38
N ASP A 143 -10.45 29.88 -3.58
CA ASP A 143 -11.07 30.99 -4.31
C ASP A 143 -12.57 30.72 -4.61
N ARG A 144 -12.90 29.47 -4.94
CA ARG A 144 -14.28 29.05 -5.25
C ARG A 144 -15.12 29.03 -3.98
N THR A 145 -14.62 28.40 -2.92
CA THR A 145 -15.30 28.30 -1.61
C THR A 145 -15.50 29.69 -1.01
N THR A 146 -14.51 30.57 -1.10
CA THR A 146 -14.60 31.98 -0.67
C THR A 146 -15.72 32.74 -1.38
N LYS A 147 -15.86 32.56 -2.70
CA LYS A 147 -16.94 33.17 -3.48
C LYS A 147 -18.31 32.60 -3.08
N ALA A 148 -18.42 31.29 -2.92
CA ALA A 148 -19.65 30.62 -2.51
C ALA A 148 -20.10 31.01 -1.09
N MET A 149 -19.14 31.24 -0.17
CA MET A 149 -19.40 31.64 1.22
C MET A 149 -20.11 33.00 1.36
N LYS A 150 -20.13 33.82 0.30
CA LYS A 150 -20.93 35.05 0.26
C LYS A 150 -22.43 34.74 0.29
N GLY A 151 -22.86 33.61 -0.28
CA GLY A 151 -24.24 33.14 -0.31
C GLY A 151 -24.56 32.08 0.74
N ASP A 152 -23.57 31.28 1.18
CA ASP A 152 -23.76 30.20 2.16
C ASP A 152 -22.70 30.26 3.27
N LYS A 153 -23.11 30.64 4.48
CA LYS A 153 -22.19 30.80 5.61
C LYS A 153 -21.71 29.48 6.21
N THR A 154 -22.33 28.35 5.87
CA THR A 154 -21.90 27.04 6.38
C THR A 154 -20.51 26.63 5.86
N LEU A 155 -20.08 27.19 4.73
CA LEU A 155 -18.78 26.93 4.10
C LEU A 155 -17.57 27.52 4.84
N ALA A 156 -17.79 28.31 5.90
CA ALA A 156 -16.70 28.93 6.66
C ALA A 156 -15.75 27.90 7.29
N GLY A 157 -16.29 26.76 7.75
CA GLY A 157 -15.48 25.66 8.30
C GLY A 157 -14.59 25.02 7.24
N GLU A 158 -15.15 24.65 6.08
CA GLU A 158 -14.38 24.12 4.94
C GLU A 158 -13.26 25.09 4.55
N LEU A 159 -13.57 26.38 4.40
CA LEU A 159 -12.58 27.37 3.98
C LEU A 159 -11.39 27.45 4.94
N ALA A 160 -11.64 27.47 6.25
CA ALA A 160 -10.58 27.53 7.26
C ALA A 160 -9.65 26.30 7.20
N ILE A 161 -10.20 25.11 6.93
CA ILE A 161 -9.42 23.87 6.78
C ILE A 161 -8.54 23.96 5.54
N LEU A 162 -9.09 24.40 4.41
CA LEU A 162 -8.34 24.55 3.16
C LEU A 162 -7.21 25.58 3.30
N GLU A 163 -7.47 26.71 3.98
CA GLU A 163 -6.47 27.74 4.25
C GLU A 163 -5.35 27.22 5.16
N LYS A 164 -5.67 26.46 6.21
CA LYS A 164 -4.70 25.80 7.09
C LYS A 164 -3.78 24.85 6.34
N VAL A 165 -4.34 24.00 5.47
CA VAL A 165 -3.52 23.09 4.65
C VAL A 165 -2.70 23.87 3.62
N ARG A 166 -3.25 24.94 3.04
CA ARG A 166 -2.53 25.79 2.09
C ARG A 166 -1.31 26.45 2.72
N GLU A 167 -1.44 26.96 3.94
CA GLU A 167 -0.33 27.54 4.70
C GLU A 167 0.78 26.51 4.96
N ALA A 168 0.41 25.27 5.29
CA ALA A 168 1.40 24.19 5.45
C ALA A 168 2.15 23.91 4.14
N LEU A 169 1.44 23.80 3.00
CA LEU A 169 2.05 23.61 1.69
C LEU A 169 3.00 24.75 1.32
N ASP A 170 2.62 26.01 1.60
CA ASP A 170 3.48 27.18 1.34
C ASP A 170 4.76 27.17 2.18
N ASN A 171 4.76 26.49 3.33
CA ASN A 171 5.93 26.26 4.18
C ASN A 171 6.70 24.97 3.84
N GLY A 172 6.36 24.28 2.74
CA GLY A 172 7.03 23.04 2.34
C GLY A 172 6.60 21.80 3.12
N ILE A 173 5.49 21.86 3.86
CA ILE A 173 4.97 20.75 4.65
C ILE A 173 3.87 20.03 3.86
N CYS A 174 4.01 18.72 3.65
CA CYS A 174 3.01 17.90 2.98
C CYS A 174 1.68 17.87 3.75
N ALA A 175 0.55 17.78 3.04
CA ALA A 175 -0.77 17.74 3.66
C ALA A 175 -0.96 16.59 4.68
N ARG A 176 -0.30 15.44 4.46
CA ARG A 176 -0.26 14.29 5.39
C ARG A 176 0.25 14.63 6.79
N ALA A 177 1.15 15.62 6.90
CA ALA A 177 1.82 16.01 8.14
C ALA A 177 1.02 17.08 8.92
N VAL A 178 -0.08 17.58 8.33
CA VAL A 178 -0.93 18.57 8.99
C VAL A 178 -1.83 17.84 9.99
N GLU A 179 -1.75 18.25 11.25
CA GLU A 179 -2.66 17.73 12.29
C GLU A 179 -4.10 18.19 12.02
N LEU A 180 -4.96 17.23 11.71
CA LEU A 180 -6.39 17.42 11.43
C LEU A 180 -7.23 16.48 12.29
N THR A 181 -8.38 16.97 12.74
CA THR A 181 -9.44 16.15 13.34
C THR A 181 -10.09 15.24 12.30
N ASP A 182 -10.84 14.22 12.72
CA ASP A 182 -11.48 13.28 11.78
C ASP A 182 -12.48 14.00 10.84
N ASP A 183 -13.27 14.93 11.36
CA ASP A 183 -14.17 15.76 10.56
C ASP A 183 -13.41 16.64 9.54
N GLU A 184 -12.24 17.17 9.93
CA GLU A 184 -11.42 17.98 9.02
C GLU A 184 -10.77 17.12 7.91
N LYS A 185 -10.40 15.87 8.21
CA LYS A 185 -9.88 14.92 7.22
C LYS A 185 -10.94 14.57 6.18
N GLU A 186 -12.19 14.34 6.59
CA GLU A 186 -13.29 14.07 5.66
C GLU A 186 -13.46 15.21 4.64
N VAL A 187 -13.28 16.46 5.07
CA VAL A 187 -13.32 17.62 4.18
C VAL A 187 -12.12 17.61 3.22
N LEU A 188 -10.91 17.35 3.73
CA LEU A 188 -9.70 17.34 2.92
C LEU A 188 -9.71 16.23 1.86
N ASP A 189 -10.26 15.07 2.19
CA ASP A 189 -10.39 13.92 1.28
C ASP A 189 -11.22 14.25 0.03
N THR A 190 -12.02 15.33 0.04
CA THR A 190 -12.75 15.81 -1.15
C THR A 190 -11.89 16.53 -2.18
N VAL A 191 -10.62 16.84 -1.87
CA VAL A 191 -9.72 17.67 -2.71
C VAL A 191 -8.65 16.84 -3.45
N ASP A 192 -8.57 15.52 -3.22
CA ASP A 192 -7.63 14.56 -3.84
C ASP A 192 -6.21 15.14 -4.02
N LEU A 193 -5.64 15.57 -2.89
CA LEU A 193 -4.28 16.09 -2.82
C LEU A 193 -3.27 14.94 -2.97
N LEU A 194 -2.19 15.17 -3.70
CA LEU A 194 -1.07 14.22 -3.85
C LEU A 194 -0.34 14.01 -2.51
N THR A 195 -0.14 15.10 -1.78
CA THR A 195 0.61 15.18 -0.53
C THR A 195 -0.16 14.65 0.68
N SER A 196 -1.44 14.28 0.54
CA SER A 196 -2.21 13.58 1.58
C SER A 196 -2.16 12.05 1.45
N LYS A 197 -1.82 11.51 0.28
CA LYS A 197 -1.77 10.05 0.03
C LYS A 197 -0.74 9.39 0.93
N PRO A 198 -1.03 8.34 1.70
CA PRO A 198 -0.06 7.72 2.61
C PRO A 198 1.22 7.24 1.90
N VAL A 199 2.38 7.30 2.59
CA VAL A 199 3.70 6.95 2.04
C VAL A 199 4.39 5.86 2.86
N ILE A 200 5.05 4.93 2.16
CA ILE A 200 6.14 4.11 2.69
C ILE A 200 7.44 4.56 2.03
N TYR A 201 8.46 4.89 2.84
CA TYR A 201 9.82 5.07 2.36
C TYR A 201 10.54 3.73 2.30
N ALA A 202 10.72 3.21 1.09
CA ALA A 202 11.51 2.01 0.81
C ALA A 202 12.99 2.42 0.69
N CYS A 203 13.71 2.32 1.80
CA CYS A 203 15.12 2.67 1.88
C CYS A 203 15.97 1.57 1.27
N ASN A 204 16.42 1.77 0.03
CA ASN A 204 17.27 0.81 -0.67
C ASN A 204 18.70 0.88 -0.15
N MET A 205 19.20 -0.24 0.37
CA MET A 205 20.50 -0.39 1.02
C MET A 205 21.39 -1.36 0.24
N SER A 206 22.68 -1.38 0.54
CA SER A 206 23.58 -2.43 0.07
C SER A 206 23.27 -3.75 0.78
N GLU A 207 23.71 -4.87 0.21
CA GLU A 207 23.55 -6.19 0.85
C GLU A 207 24.23 -6.25 2.24
N GLU A 208 25.41 -5.64 2.38
CA GLU A 208 26.15 -5.58 3.64
C GLU A 208 25.37 -4.81 4.72
N ASP A 209 24.84 -3.64 4.35
CA ASP A 209 24.06 -2.81 5.27
C ASP A 209 22.75 -3.50 5.66
N PHE A 210 22.07 -4.10 4.68
CA PHE A 210 20.80 -4.78 4.90
C PHE A 210 20.93 -6.02 5.78
N SER A 211 22.00 -6.79 5.64
CA SER A 211 22.22 -8.02 6.41
C SER A 211 22.69 -7.77 7.85
N SER A 212 23.42 -6.69 8.12
CA SER A 212 24.15 -6.56 9.40
C SER A 212 24.16 -5.18 10.05
N GLN A 213 23.77 -4.11 9.34
CA GLN A 213 24.05 -2.73 9.77
C GLN A 213 22.90 -1.74 9.51
N ILE A 214 21.66 -2.23 9.47
CA ILE A 214 20.46 -1.41 9.19
C ILE A 214 20.40 -0.18 10.10
N ASP A 215 20.43 -0.39 11.42
CA ASP A 215 20.25 0.70 12.40
C ASP A 215 21.48 1.62 12.54
N THR A 216 22.65 1.21 12.03
CA THR A 216 23.87 2.04 12.04
C THR A 216 24.02 2.89 10.78
N ASN A 217 23.25 2.62 9.73
CA ASN A 217 23.30 3.38 8.49
C ASN A 217 22.72 4.80 8.71
N ALA A 218 23.56 5.82 8.55
CA ALA A 218 23.19 7.23 8.78
C ALA A 218 22.08 7.73 7.83
N ARG A 219 22.06 7.22 6.59
CA ARG A 219 21.05 7.58 5.58
C ARG A 219 19.68 7.05 5.95
N TYR A 220 19.62 5.78 6.37
CA TYR A 220 18.39 5.17 6.87
C TYR A 220 17.84 5.90 8.09
N ASN A 221 18.70 6.28 9.04
CA ASN A 221 18.29 7.03 10.22
C ASN A 221 17.78 8.45 9.88
N ALA A 222 18.34 9.11 8.87
CA ALA A 222 17.82 10.38 8.37
C ALA A 222 16.41 10.23 7.80
N VAL A 223 16.15 9.17 7.02
CA VAL A 223 14.80 8.89 6.48
C VAL A 223 13.82 8.54 7.58
N LYS A 224 14.23 7.76 8.60
CA LYS A 224 13.42 7.48 9.81
C LYS A 224 12.97 8.77 10.51
N ALA A 225 13.86 9.75 10.67
CA ALA A 225 13.53 11.02 11.30
C ALA A 225 12.47 11.79 10.49
N ILE A 226 12.67 11.92 9.17
CA ILE A 226 11.72 12.59 8.27
C ILE A 226 10.35 11.90 8.34
N ALA A 227 10.32 10.59 8.21
CA ALA A 227 9.07 9.83 8.20
C ALA A 227 8.28 9.95 9.52
N ALA A 228 8.98 10.05 10.65
CA ALA A 228 8.33 10.26 11.95
C ALA A 228 7.65 11.64 12.05
N GLU A 229 8.22 12.67 11.43
CA GLU A 229 7.64 14.02 11.42
C GLU A 229 6.36 14.11 10.57
N GLU A 230 6.25 13.31 9.51
CA GLU A 230 5.09 13.32 8.60
C GLU A 230 4.15 12.11 8.75
N GLY A 231 4.40 11.22 9.72
CA GLY A 231 3.58 10.04 9.99
C GLY A 231 3.66 8.93 8.93
N SER A 232 4.77 8.87 8.18
CA SER A 232 5.01 7.88 7.13
C SER A 232 5.73 6.64 7.67
N GLN A 233 5.57 5.51 6.99
CA GLN A 233 6.28 4.29 7.33
C GLN A 233 7.66 4.25 6.66
N VAL A 234 8.62 3.55 7.27
CA VAL A 234 9.96 3.34 6.70
C VAL A 234 10.27 1.86 6.69
N LEU A 235 10.78 1.37 5.57
CA LEU A 235 11.17 -0.01 5.40
C LEU A 235 12.56 -0.09 4.77
N PRO A 236 13.53 -0.76 5.41
CA PRO A 236 14.79 -1.11 4.76
C PRO A 236 14.52 -2.20 3.73
N ILE A 237 15.12 -2.07 2.54
CA ILE A 237 15.08 -3.08 1.48
C ILE A 237 16.47 -3.19 0.85
N CYS A 238 16.76 -4.31 0.21
CA CYS A 238 17.90 -4.43 -0.69
C CYS A 238 17.42 -4.91 -2.05
N ALA A 239 17.19 -3.98 -2.98
CA ALA A 239 16.58 -4.32 -4.27
C ALA A 239 17.41 -5.32 -5.09
N GLU A 240 18.74 -5.33 -4.91
CA GLU A 240 19.64 -6.28 -5.55
C GLU A 240 19.45 -7.69 -5.00
N LEU A 241 19.44 -7.83 -3.67
CA LEU A 241 19.17 -9.11 -3.00
C LEU A 241 17.79 -9.66 -3.37
N GLU A 242 16.76 -8.80 -3.37
CA GLU A 242 15.40 -9.19 -3.73
C GLU A 242 15.29 -9.64 -5.19
N ALA A 243 16.06 -9.05 -6.10
CA ALA A 243 16.11 -9.48 -7.49
C ALA A 243 16.75 -10.87 -7.64
N GLN A 244 17.79 -11.18 -6.85
CA GLN A 244 18.39 -12.51 -6.81
C GLN A 244 17.40 -13.54 -6.24
N ILE A 245 16.72 -13.21 -5.14
CA ILE A 245 15.72 -14.08 -4.49
C ILE A 245 14.53 -14.35 -5.41
N ALA A 246 14.10 -13.37 -6.21
CA ALA A 246 12.96 -13.52 -7.11
C ALA A 246 13.17 -14.56 -8.24
N GLU A 247 14.40 -14.99 -8.48
CA GLU A 247 14.73 -16.03 -9.46
C GLU A 247 14.76 -17.44 -8.86
N LEU A 248 14.75 -17.55 -7.53
CA LEU A 248 14.83 -18.82 -6.80
C LEU A 248 13.45 -19.47 -6.63
N ASP A 249 13.43 -20.80 -6.51
CA ASP A 249 12.22 -21.49 -6.07
C ASP A 249 11.98 -21.33 -4.55
N LYS A 250 10.85 -21.86 -4.05
CA LYS A 250 10.47 -21.69 -2.64
C LYS A 250 11.50 -22.28 -1.68
N ASP A 251 12.01 -23.48 -1.98
CA ASP A 251 12.92 -24.21 -1.10
C ASP A 251 14.31 -23.55 -1.12
N GLU A 252 14.76 -23.10 -2.30
CA GLU A 252 16.00 -22.34 -2.49
C GLU A 252 15.93 -20.96 -1.80
N LYS A 253 14.80 -20.25 -1.92
CA LYS A 253 14.57 -18.97 -1.24
C LYS A 253 14.66 -19.12 0.28
N GLU A 254 13.98 -20.13 0.86
CA GLU A 254 14.02 -20.37 2.31
C GLU A 254 15.44 -20.69 2.79
N MET A 255 16.20 -21.47 2.03
CA MET A 255 17.61 -21.77 2.33
C MET A 255 18.49 -20.53 2.26
N PHE A 256 18.39 -19.75 1.18
CA PHE A 256 19.18 -18.54 0.96
C PHE A 256 18.93 -17.48 2.04
N LEU A 257 17.67 -17.24 2.40
CA LEU A 257 17.31 -16.33 3.48
C LEU A 257 17.87 -16.79 4.84
N SER A 258 17.78 -18.10 5.12
CA SER A 258 18.32 -18.68 6.36
C SER A 258 19.85 -18.55 6.45
N GLU A 259 20.59 -18.66 5.35
CA GLU A 259 22.05 -18.50 5.33
C GLU A 259 22.48 -17.06 5.64
N LEU A 260 21.69 -16.08 5.20
CA LEU A 260 21.91 -14.66 5.47
C LEU A 260 21.39 -14.22 6.85
N GLY A 261 20.71 -15.09 7.59
CA GLY A 261 20.11 -14.77 8.89
C GLY A 261 18.89 -13.85 8.78
N ILE A 262 18.20 -13.86 7.63
CA ILE A 262 17.04 -13.01 7.34
C ILE A 262 15.77 -13.87 7.46
N GLU A 263 14.85 -13.52 8.37
CA GLU A 263 13.64 -14.32 8.60
C GLU A 263 12.58 -14.16 7.50
N THR A 264 12.51 -13.00 6.84
CA THR A 264 11.52 -12.71 5.79
C THR A 264 12.13 -11.72 4.81
N GLY A 265 11.91 -11.96 3.51
CA GLY A 265 12.38 -11.06 2.46
C GLY A 265 11.82 -9.66 2.62
N GLY A 266 12.60 -8.64 2.26
CA GLY A 266 12.19 -7.24 2.27
C GLY A 266 10.99 -6.98 1.36
N LEU A 267 10.82 -7.75 0.27
CA LEU A 267 9.62 -7.66 -0.58
C LEU A 267 8.35 -8.17 0.10
N ASP A 268 8.41 -9.31 0.77
CA ASP A 268 7.22 -9.87 1.45
C ASP A 268 6.74 -8.89 2.52
N LEU A 269 7.67 -8.32 3.29
CA LEU A 269 7.37 -7.28 4.27
C LEU A 269 6.86 -5.99 3.61
N LEU A 270 7.40 -5.58 2.45
CA LEU A 270 6.88 -4.43 1.70
C LEU A 270 5.44 -4.64 1.25
N ILE A 271 5.09 -5.84 0.78
CA ILE A 271 3.73 -6.19 0.34
C ILE A 271 2.76 -6.15 1.53
N GLU A 272 3.13 -6.77 2.67
CA GLU A 272 2.32 -6.75 3.89
C GLU A 272 2.08 -5.32 4.39
N ARG A 273 3.13 -4.51 4.49
CA ARG A 273 3.03 -3.09 4.91
C ARG A 273 2.20 -2.28 3.94
N SER A 274 2.33 -2.53 2.63
CA SER A 274 1.54 -1.87 1.60
C SER A 274 0.04 -2.20 1.71
N TYR A 275 -0.27 -3.46 2.00
CA TYR A 275 -1.65 -3.92 2.20
C TYR A 275 -2.27 -3.26 3.45
N ASP A 276 -1.51 -3.20 4.54
CA ASP A 276 -1.92 -2.53 5.77
C ASP A 276 -2.09 -1.01 5.60
N LEU A 277 -1.17 -0.35 4.88
CA LEU A 277 -1.19 1.08 4.59
C LEU A 277 -2.47 1.51 3.84
N LEU A 278 -2.96 0.66 2.93
CA LEU A 278 -4.23 0.87 2.23
C LEU A 278 -5.47 0.62 3.11
N GLY A 279 -5.27 0.28 4.39
CA GLY A 279 -6.33 -0.10 5.31
C GLY A 279 -7.04 -1.38 4.89
N LEU A 280 -6.34 -2.27 4.17
CA LEU A 280 -6.88 -3.54 3.71
C LEU A 280 -6.66 -4.65 4.73
N MET A 281 -7.53 -5.65 4.65
CA MET A 281 -7.45 -6.89 5.41
C MET A 281 -8.16 -8.00 4.61
N SER A 282 -7.93 -9.26 4.99
CA SER A 282 -8.52 -10.41 4.29
C SER A 282 -9.40 -11.24 5.22
N TYR A 283 -10.61 -11.57 4.74
CA TYR A 283 -11.34 -12.72 5.26
C TYR A 283 -11.12 -13.93 4.34
N LEU A 284 -11.32 -15.13 4.87
CA LEU A 284 -11.00 -16.38 4.21
C LEU A 284 -12.26 -17.22 3.98
N THR A 285 -12.32 -17.87 2.83
CA THR A 285 -13.26 -18.97 2.57
C THR A 285 -12.45 -20.24 2.40
N ALA A 286 -12.79 -21.29 3.14
CA ALA A 286 -12.00 -22.52 3.17
C ALA A 286 -12.88 -23.77 2.99
N GLY A 287 -12.44 -24.68 2.13
CA GLY A 287 -13.13 -25.93 1.84
C GLY A 287 -12.86 -26.40 0.41
N GLN A 288 -13.53 -27.47 0.00
CA GLN A 288 -13.53 -27.86 -1.40
C GLN A 288 -14.58 -27.05 -2.19
N PRO A 289 -14.26 -26.61 -3.42
CA PRO A 289 -13.02 -26.88 -4.17
C PRO A 289 -11.90 -25.84 -3.96
N GLU A 290 -12.13 -24.74 -3.24
CA GLU A 290 -11.23 -23.58 -3.21
C GLU A 290 -11.00 -23.05 -1.78
N VAL A 291 -9.74 -22.77 -1.46
CA VAL A 291 -9.34 -21.90 -0.35
C VAL A 291 -8.97 -20.54 -0.93
N ARG A 292 -9.56 -19.47 -0.39
CA ARG A 292 -9.39 -18.13 -0.96
C ARG A 292 -9.37 -17.04 0.10
N ALA A 293 -8.47 -16.07 -0.08
CA ALA A 293 -8.47 -14.81 0.64
C ALA A 293 -9.23 -13.73 -0.16
N TRP A 294 -10.07 -12.99 0.55
CA TRP A 294 -10.91 -11.93 -0.01
C TRP A 294 -10.55 -10.58 0.61
N THR A 295 -10.00 -9.70 -0.23
CA THR A 295 -9.61 -8.34 0.16
C THR A 295 -10.82 -7.45 0.46
N ILE A 296 -10.84 -6.87 1.66
CA ILE A 296 -11.81 -5.86 2.11
C ILE A 296 -11.09 -4.73 2.85
N LYS A 297 -11.73 -3.56 2.98
CA LYS A 297 -11.23 -2.49 3.86
C LYS A 297 -11.53 -2.85 5.32
N LYS A 298 -10.64 -2.47 6.24
CA LYS A 298 -10.92 -2.52 7.68
C LYS A 298 -12.21 -1.75 7.98
N GLY A 299 -13.06 -2.30 8.84
CA GLY A 299 -14.39 -1.75 9.14
C GLY A 299 -15.52 -2.21 8.19
N THR A 300 -15.22 -3.00 7.15
CA THR A 300 -16.26 -3.55 6.26
C THR A 300 -17.22 -4.46 7.03
N LYS A 301 -18.54 -4.27 6.84
CA LYS A 301 -19.56 -5.11 7.47
C LYS A 301 -19.80 -6.41 6.71
N ALA A 302 -20.33 -7.42 7.39
CA ALA A 302 -20.55 -8.76 6.82
C ALA A 302 -21.34 -8.78 5.49
N PRO A 303 -22.43 -8.00 5.30
CA PRO A 303 -23.14 -7.99 4.02
C PRO A 303 -22.27 -7.47 2.86
N GLN A 304 -21.50 -6.41 3.11
CA GLN A 304 -20.60 -5.80 2.12
C GLN A 304 -19.44 -6.75 1.77
N ALA A 305 -18.92 -7.47 2.77
CA ALA A 305 -17.91 -8.50 2.58
C ALA A 305 -18.45 -9.66 1.73
N ALA A 306 -19.69 -10.09 1.96
CA ALA A 306 -20.37 -11.10 1.15
C ALA A 306 -20.55 -10.62 -0.31
N GLY A 307 -20.84 -9.32 -0.51
CA GLY A 307 -20.92 -8.68 -1.82
C GLY A 307 -19.65 -8.77 -2.66
N LYS A 308 -18.46 -8.95 -2.03
CA LYS A 308 -17.21 -9.20 -2.74
C LYS A 308 -17.19 -10.54 -3.47
N ILE A 309 -17.92 -11.54 -2.97
CA ILE A 309 -18.07 -12.83 -3.64
C ILE A 309 -19.00 -12.68 -4.84
N HIS A 310 -20.18 -12.11 -4.60
CA HIS A 310 -21.17 -11.81 -5.62
C HIS A 310 -22.17 -10.77 -5.10
N SER A 311 -22.67 -9.89 -5.97
CA SER A 311 -23.60 -8.82 -5.56
C SER A 311 -24.93 -9.34 -4.99
N ASP A 312 -25.36 -10.54 -5.40
CA ASP A 312 -26.56 -11.19 -4.86
C ASP A 312 -26.41 -11.62 -3.39
N PHE A 313 -25.19 -11.94 -2.93
CA PHE A 313 -24.97 -12.31 -1.53
C PHE A 313 -25.22 -11.13 -0.60
N GLU A 314 -24.88 -9.91 -1.02
CA GLU A 314 -25.13 -8.69 -0.25
C GLU A 314 -26.63 -8.37 -0.19
N ARG A 315 -27.33 -8.44 -1.34
CA ARG A 315 -28.77 -8.19 -1.42
C ARG A 315 -29.59 -9.22 -0.64
N GLY A 316 -29.21 -10.48 -0.80
CA GLY A 316 -29.86 -11.63 -0.17
C GLY A 316 -29.34 -11.97 1.23
N PHE A 317 -28.45 -11.17 1.81
CA PHE A 317 -27.75 -11.50 3.05
C PHE A 317 -28.71 -11.83 4.19
N ILE A 318 -28.55 -13.04 4.76
CA ILE A 318 -29.28 -13.48 5.95
C ILE A 318 -28.37 -13.35 7.17
N ARG A 319 -27.21 -14.03 7.14
CA ARG A 319 -26.24 -14.08 8.24
C ARG A 319 -24.89 -14.64 7.75
N ALA A 320 -23.84 -14.42 8.51
CA ALA A 320 -22.53 -15.03 8.30
C ALA A 320 -22.25 -16.06 9.41
N GLU A 321 -21.84 -17.28 9.04
CA GLU A 321 -21.23 -18.22 9.99
C GLU A 321 -19.73 -17.94 10.01
N VAL A 322 -19.21 -17.47 11.15
CA VAL A 322 -17.85 -16.93 11.30
C VAL A 322 -17.09 -17.70 12.38
N VAL A 323 -15.85 -18.08 12.09
CA VAL A 323 -14.87 -18.55 13.08
C VAL A 323 -13.55 -17.83 12.81
N SER A 324 -12.81 -17.44 13.85
CA SER A 324 -11.48 -16.87 13.62
C SER A 324 -10.49 -17.96 13.21
N PHE A 325 -9.45 -17.58 12.44
CA PHE A 325 -8.41 -18.49 12.01
C PHE A 325 -7.78 -19.27 13.17
N ASP A 326 -7.35 -18.58 14.22
CA ASP A 326 -6.68 -19.20 15.38
C ASP A 326 -7.57 -20.25 16.05
N VAL A 327 -8.86 -19.94 16.24
CA VAL A 327 -9.83 -20.86 16.84
C VAL A 327 -10.06 -22.09 15.96
N LEU A 328 -10.09 -21.92 14.63
CA LEU A 328 -10.20 -23.08 13.73
C LEU A 328 -8.96 -23.97 13.84
N MET A 329 -7.76 -23.38 13.87
CA MET A 329 -6.51 -24.12 14.00
C MET A 329 -6.46 -24.90 15.32
N GLU A 330 -6.85 -24.28 16.44
CA GLU A 330 -6.95 -24.95 17.75
C GLU A 330 -7.96 -26.11 17.77
N CYS A 331 -9.05 -25.98 16.99
CA CYS A 331 -10.07 -27.03 16.90
C CYS A 331 -9.71 -28.15 15.92
N GLY A 332 -8.78 -27.92 14.99
CA GLY A 332 -8.36 -28.85 13.93
C GLY A 332 -9.42 -29.13 12.86
N SER A 333 -10.68 -28.71 13.04
CA SER A 333 -11.73 -28.80 12.02
C SER A 333 -12.93 -27.91 12.31
N MET A 334 -13.66 -27.56 11.25
CA MET A 334 -14.91 -26.80 11.33
C MET A 334 -16.01 -27.55 12.10
N ALA A 335 -16.03 -28.89 12.02
CA ALA A 335 -17.00 -29.72 12.72
C ALA A 335 -16.82 -29.63 14.25
N VAL A 336 -15.58 -29.77 14.72
CA VAL A 336 -15.24 -29.65 16.15
C VAL A 336 -15.51 -28.24 16.67
N ALA A 337 -15.16 -27.21 15.89
CA ALA A 337 -15.47 -25.81 16.26
C ALA A 337 -16.98 -25.59 16.42
N LYS A 338 -17.79 -26.22 15.56
CA LYS A 338 -19.26 -26.14 15.63
C LYS A 338 -19.84 -26.89 16.82
N GLU A 339 -19.33 -28.08 17.13
CA GLU A 339 -19.73 -28.86 18.31
C GLU A 339 -19.40 -28.12 19.62
N LYS A 340 -18.28 -27.41 19.65
CA LYS A 340 -17.86 -26.56 20.79
C LYS A 340 -18.62 -25.23 20.86
N GLY A 341 -19.49 -24.91 19.89
CA GLY A 341 -20.23 -23.64 19.85
C GLY A 341 -19.36 -22.40 19.58
N LEU A 342 -18.17 -22.58 19.00
CA LEU A 342 -17.22 -21.51 18.70
C LEU A 342 -17.48 -20.83 17.35
N VAL A 343 -18.41 -21.37 16.56
CA VAL A 343 -18.85 -20.81 15.29
C VAL A 343 -19.97 -19.83 15.56
N ARG A 344 -19.68 -18.55 15.33
CA ARG A 344 -20.61 -17.46 15.59
C ARG A 344 -21.55 -17.30 14.40
N SER A 345 -22.81 -16.97 14.70
CA SER A 345 -23.78 -16.59 13.68
C SER A 345 -23.97 -15.08 13.75
N GLU A 346 -23.33 -14.38 12.82
CA GLU A 346 -23.21 -12.93 12.83
C GLU A 346 -24.22 -12.27 11.88
N GLY A 347 -24.76 -11.13 12.32
CA GLY A 347 -25.78 -10.36 11.61
C GLY A 347 -25.21 -9.27 10.70
N LYS A 348 -26.10 -8.38 10.23
CA LYS A 348 -25.75 -7.30 9.28
C LYS A 348 -24.80 -6.25 9.86
N GLU A 349 -24.82 -6.05 11.18
CA GLU A 349 -24.00 -5.06 11.87
C GLU A 349 -22.60 -5.59 12.23
N TYR A 350 -22.32 -6.88 11.99
CA TYR A 350 -21.01 -7.44 12.27
C TYR A 350 -19.95 -6.81 11.38
N VAL A 351 -18.91 -6.26 12.02
CA VAL A 351 -17.71 -5.78 11.35
C VAL A 351 -16.75 -6.96 11.25
N MET A 352 -16.39 -7.29 10.02
CA MET A 352 -15.46 -8.40 9.75
C MET A 352 -14.14 -8.17 10.48
N GLN A 353 -13.49 -9.25 10.89
CA GLN A 353 -12.14 -9.25 11.45
C GLN A 353 -11.16 -9.88 10.47
N ASP A 354 -9.90 -9.46 10.54
CA ASP A 354 -8.86 -10.04 9.69
C ASP A 354 -8.68 -11.54 10.03
N GLY A 355 -8.58 -12.37 8.99
CA GLY A 355 -8.48 -13.82 9.14
C GLY A 355 -9.78 -14.53 9.52
N ASP A 356 -10.92 -13.83 9.57
CA ASP A 356 -12.22 -14.48 9.74
C ASP A 356 -12.44 -15.53 8.63
N ILE A 357 -12.76 -16.77 9.03
CA ILE A 357 -13.15 -17.85 8.12
C ILE A 357 -14.66 -17.88 8.08
N VAL A 358 -15.23 -17.65 6.90
CA VAL A 358 -16.66 -17.31 6.79
C VAL A 358 -17.41 -18.17 5.78
N LEU A 359 -18.63 -18.55 6.18
CA LEU A 359 -19.66 -19.09 5.29
C LEU A 359 -20.89 -18.18 5.32
N PHE A 360 -21.17 -17.50 4.21
CA PHE A 360 -22.35 -16.65 4.09
C PHE A 360 -23.62 -17.45 3.80
N ARG A 361 -24.70 -17.11 4.52
CA ARG A 361 -26.06 -17.59 4.22
C ARG A 361 -26.83 -16.45 3.59
N PHE A 362 -27.41 -16.71 2.43
CA PHE A 362 -28.16 -15.73 1.66
C PHE A 362 -29.37 -16.42 1.02
N ASN A 363 -30.38 -15.61 0.66
CA ASN A 363 -31.49 -16.05 -0.17
C ASN A 363 -31.30 -15.51 -1.59
N VAL A 364 -31.69 -16.31 -2.59
CA VAL A 364 -31.66 -15.92 -4.01
C VAL A 364 -32.96 -15.24 -4.40
#